data_AF-A0A3D1ATM5-F1
#
_entry.id   AF-A0A3D1ATM5-F1
#
_cell.length_a   1.000
_cell.length_b   1.000
_cell.length_c   1.000
_cell.angle_alpha   90.00
_cell.angle_beta   90.00
_cell.angle_gamma   90.00
#
_symmetry.space_group_name_H-M   'P 1'
#
loop_
_entity.id
_entity.type
_entity.pdbx_description
1 polymer ?
#
loop_
_entity_poly.entity_id
_entity_poly.type
_entity_poly.pdbx_seq_one_letter_code
_entity_poly.pdbx_strand_id
1 'polypeptide(L)'
;IGGVLALAAYAAWPTWERKKISESLAQMLDAYRAYFGEVAVRYTQFAAGSSPSLEAARVAGRVARTNLEASAERFSVEPLTTASDMSSLAGMLASSHRFIHAAMSLEAGMSASAPNFSPEAFEQLAGDVSKTLLYCARLLRNGQPGTATLPDLRHDHQRLLEADAAFAGKHALLHSETDRITNSVNTLREQVERWSARFAA
;
A
#
# COMPACT_ATOMS: atom_id res chain seq x y z
N ILE A 1 5.60 45.95 8.00
CA ILE A 1 5.58 44.97 6.87
C ILE A 1 6.25 43.65 7.25
N GLY A 2 7.41 43.64 7.93
CA GLY A 2 8.07 42.40 8.38
C GLY A 2 7.25 41.48 9.31
N GLY A 3 6.44 42.04 10.22
CA GLY A 3 5.59 41.23 11.12
C GLY A 3 4.41 40.52 10.41
N VAL A 4 3.83 41.14 9.39
CA VAL A 4 2.74 40.53 8.61
C VAL A 4 3.29 39.46 7.66
N LEU A 5 4.48 39.69 7.07
CA LEU A 5 5.20 38.66 6.29
C LEU A 5 5.65 37.48 7.16
N ALA A 6 6.08 37.72 8.39
CA ALA A 6 6.44 36.64 9.33
C ALA A 6 5.21 35.81 9.74
N LEU A 7 4.07 36.45 10.02
CA LEU A 7 2.82 35.74 10.32
C LEU A 7 2.25 35.01 9.10
N ALA A 8 2.35 35.59 7.90
CA ALA A 8 1.95 34.93 6.65
C ALA A 8 2.86 33.73 6.32
N ALA A 9 4.18 33.84 6.54
CA ALA A 9 5.11 32.73 6.41
C ALA A 9 4.83 31.63 7.44
N TYR A 10 4.50 32.00 8.68
CA TYR A 10 4.12 31.07 9.74
C TYR A 10 2.77 30.38 9.47
N ALA A 11 1.81 31.09 8.85
CA ALA A 11 0.53 30.54 8.44
C ALA A 11 0.61 29.70 7.15
N ALA A 12 1.64 29.92 6.31
CA ALA A 12 1.91 29.09 5.13
C ALA A 12 2.62 27.78 5.48
N TRP A 13 3.47 27.77 6.52
CA TRP A 13 4.16 26.60 7.05
C TRP A 13 3.32 25.30 7.24
N PRO A 14 2.07 25.33 7.75
CA PRO A 14 1.31 24.12 8.07
C PRO A 14 0.78 23.34 6.86
N THR A 15 0.79 23.92 5.66
CA THR A 15 0.29 23.25 4.45
C THR A 15 1.38 22.50 3.68
N TRP A 16 2.65 22.78 3.95
CA TRP A 16 3.78 22.26 3.16
C TRP A 16 4.20 20.87 3.64
N GLU A 17 4.31 20.69 4.96
CA GLU A 17 4.72 19.41 5.52
C GLU A 17 3.55 18.39 5.54
N ARG A 18 2.28 18.85 5.62
CA ARG A 18 1.08 18.03 5.34
C ARG A 18 1.03 17.44 3.93
N LYS A 19 1.39 18.24 2.91
CA LYS A 19 1.54 17.74 1.54
C LYS A 19 2.69 16.74 1.45
N LYS A 20 3.77 16.99 2.18
CA LYS A 20 4.96 16.13 2.18
C LYS A 20 4.74 14.77 2.87
N ILE A 21 3.99 14.70 3.97
CA ILE A 21 3.63 13.42 4.59
C ILE A 21 2.73 12.60 3.66
N SER A 22 1.76 13.23 3.00
CA SER A 22 0.87 12.58 2.03
C SER A 22 1.64 12.11 0.79
N GLU A 23 2.58 12.91 0.28
CA GLU A 23 3.50 12.52 -0.80
C GLU A 23 4.40 11.35 -0.37
N SER A 24 4.96 11.39 0.84
CA SER A 24 5.83 10.31 1.34
C SER A 24 5.06 9.00 1.52
N LEU A 25 3.81 9.06 1.99
CA LEU A 25 2.91 7.91 2.02
C LEU A 25 2.67 7.37 0.61
N ALA A 26 2.35 8.25 -0.35
CA ALA A 26 2.10 7.86 -1.73
C ALA A 26 3.33 7.18 -2.38
N GLN A 27 4.53 7.71 -2.13
CA GLN A 27 5.79 7.10 -2.59
C GLN A 27 6.02 5.72 -1.98
N MET A 28 5.73 5.53 -0.69
CA MET A 28 5.80 4.22 -0.05
C MET A 28 4.81 3.24 -0.69
N LEU A 29 3.57 3.66 -0.93
CA LEU A 29 2.56 2.82 -1.58
C LEU A 29 2.96 2.44 -3.01
N ASP A 30 3.55 3.37 -3.77
CA ASP A 30 4.08 3.06 -5.11
C ASP A 30 5.23 2.06 -5.07
N ALA A 31 6.16 2.20 -4.11
CA ALA A 31 7.27 1.27 -3.95
C ALA A 31 6.77 -0.14 -3.53
N TYR A 32 5.82 -0.20 -2.61
CA TYR A 32 5.19 -1.45 -2.19
C TYR A 32 4.38 -2.09 -3.31
N ARG A 33 3.67 -1.29 -4.11
CA ARG A 33 2.96 -1.75 -5.32
C ARG A 33 3.93 -2.34 -6.35
N ALA A 34 5.06 -1.68 -6.60
CA ALA A 34 6.08 -2.18 -7.53
C ALA A 34 6.67 -3.50 -7.04
N TYR A 35 7.04 -3.59 -5.77
CA TYR A 35 7.53 -4.82 -5.16
C TYR A 35 6.51 -5.97 -5.25
N PHE A 36 5.25 -5.71 -4.89
CA PHE A 36 4.20 -6.74 -5.01
C PHE A 36 3.96 -7.16 -6.46
N GLY A 37 4.09 -6.25 -7.43
CA GLY A 37 4.05 -6.59 -8.85
C GLY A 37 5.13 -7.60 -9.24
N GLU A 38 6.37 -7.40 -8.78
CA GLU A 38 7.47 -8.35 -9.01
C GLU A 38 7.20 -9.71 -8.33
N VAL A 39 6.65 -9.71 -7.11
CA VAL A 39 6.23 -10.95 -6.43
C VAL A 39 5.16 -11.66 -7.26
N ALA A 40 4.15 -10.93 -7.74
CA ALA A 40 3.04 -11.50 -8.48
C ALA A 40 3.48 -12.13 -9.81
N VAL A 41 4.30 -11.42 -10.60
CA VAL A 41 4.87 -11.93 -11.86
C VAL A 41 5.62 -13.24 -11.63
N ARG A 42 6.40 -13.31 -10.54
CA ARG A 42 7.17 -14.52 -10.23
C ARG A 42 6.29 -15.66 -9.76
N TYR A 43 5.23 -15.34 -9.03
CA TYR A 43 4.24 -16.31 -8.59
C TYR A 43 3.54 -16.95 -9.80
N THR A 44 3.27 -16.18 -10.87
CA THR A 44 2.55 -16.68 -12.06
C THR A 44 3.47 -17.35 -13.08
N GLN A 45 4.72 -16.90 -13.19
CA GLN A 45 5.74 -17.50 -14.08
C GLN A 45 6.48 -18.68 -13.43
N PHE A 46 6.22 -18.96 -12.16
CA PHE A 46 6.92 -19.98 -11.37
C PHE A 46 8.43 -19.82 -11.38
N ALA A 47 8.88 -18.57 -11.45
CA ALA A 47 10.30 -18.21 -11.53
C ALA A 47 10.92 -18.31 -10.12
N ALA A 48 11.63 -19.39 -9.84
CA ALA A 48 12.42 -19.53 -8.62
C ALA A 48 13.80 -18.82 -8.75
N GLY A 49 14.43 -18.49 -7.62
CA GLY A 49 15.79 -17.92 -7.57
C GLY A 49 15.85 -16.40 -7.41
N SER A 50 17.05 -15.81 -7.42
CA SER A 50 17.21 -14.36 -7.24
C SER A 50 16.70 -13.58 -8.46
N SER A 51 16.08 -12.43 -8.24
CA SER A 51 15.73 -11.48 -9.29
C SER A 51 16.27 -10.09 -8.96
N PRO A 52 17.12 -9.49 -9.82
CA PRO A 52 17.61 -8.13 -9.61
C PRO A 52 16.49 -7.09 -9.51
N SER A 53 15.40 -7.24 -10.26
CA SER A 53 14.25 -6.32 -10.21
C SER A 53 13.51 -6.42 -8.89
N LEU A 54 13.29 -7.64 -8.38
CA LEU A 54 12.66 -7.89 -7.09
C LEU A 54 13.50 -7.34 -5.93
N GLU A 55 14.81 -7.57 -5.95
CA GLU A 55 15.72 -7.03 -4.94
C GLU A 55 15.75 -5.49 -4.97
N ALA A 56 15.82 -4.89 -6.16
CA ALA A 56 15.75 -3.44 -6.31
C ALA A 56 14.42 -2.88 -5.77
N ALA A 57 13.29 -3.52 -6.09
CA ALA A 57 11.98 -3.11 -5.59
C ALA A 57 11.87 -3.25 -4.05
N ARG A 58 12.44 -4.32 -3.48
CA ARG A 58 12.50 -4.53 -2.03
C ARG A 58 13.31 -3.42 -1.34
N VAL A 59 14.47 -3.06 -1.88
CA VAL A 59 15.31 -1.96 -1.37
C VAL A 59 14.57 -0.63 -1.48
N ALA A 60 13.95 -0.34 -2.63
CA ALA A 60 13.16 0.88 -2.83
C ALA A 60 12.02 0.99 -1.81
N GLY A 61 11.32 -0.11 -1.51
CA GLY A 61 10.28 -0.16 -0.48
C GLY A 61 10.80 0.17 0.92
N ARG A 62 11.99 -0.34 1.29
CA ARG A 62 12.63 -0.01 2.58
C ARG A 62 13.00 1.47 2.67
N VAL A 63 13.60 2.01 1.61
CA VAL A 63 13.98 3.44 1.54
C VAL A 63 12.74 4.33 1.65
N ALA A 64 11.69 4.04 0.89
CA ALA A 64 10.45 4.82 0.94
C ALA A 64 9.80 4.79 2.33
N ARG A 65 9.81 3.64 3.02
CA ARG A 65 9.34 3.53 4.40
C ARG A 65 10.15 4.40 5.35
N THR A 66 11.49 4.34 5.30
CA THR A 66 12.35 5.16 6.17
C THR A 66 12.16 6.66 5.91
N ASN A 67 11.99 7.06 4.65
CA ASN A 67 11.69 8.45 4.30
C ASN A 67 10.32 8.90 4.86
N LEU A 68 9.34 8.00 4.86
CA LEU A 68 8.04 8.25 5.47
C LEU A 68 8.13 8.34 7.00
N GLU A 69 8.87 7.46 7.67
CA GLU A 69 9.11 7.51 9.11
C GLU A 69 9.73 8.85 9.52
N ALA A 70 10.78 9.29 8.82
CA ALA A 70 11.39 10.59 9.05
C ALA A 70 10.42 11.77 8.79
N SER A 71 9.49 11.61 7.84
CA SER A 71 8.43 12.60 7.60
C SER A 71 7.36 12.60 8.69
N ALA A 72 7.02 11.43 9.24
CA ALA A 72 6.08 11.27 10.34
C ALA A 72 6.63 11.89 11.64
N GLU A 73 7.92 11.73 11.92
CA GLU A 73 8.59 12.38 13.05
C GLU A 73 8.49 13.91 12.96
N ARG A 74 8.77 14.48 11.79
CA ARG A 74 8.62 15.94 11.56
C ARG A 74 7.17 16.38 11.68
N PHE A 75 6.24 15.61 11.12
CA PHE A 75 4.81 15.88 11.22
C PHE A 75 4.31 15.87 12.68
N SER A 76 4.90 15.04 13.55
CA SER A 76 4.49 14.90 14.95
C SER A 76 4.80 16.13 15.82
N VAL A 77 5.79 16.94 15.45
CA VAL A 77 6.19 18.14 16.17
C VAL A 77 5.58 19.42 15.60
N GLU A 78 4.70 19.30 14.59
CA GLU A 78 4.03 20.45 14.01
C GLU A 78 2.97 21.05 14.95
N PRO A 79 2.89 22.39 15.09
CA PRO A 79 1.97 23.05 16.02
C PRO A 79 0.48 22.77 15.77
N LEU A 80 0.10 22.35 14.56
CA LEU A 80 -1.30 22.08 14.16
C LEU A 80 -1.59 20.58 13.98
N THR A 81 -0.66 19.70 14.35
CA THR A 81 -0.89 18.26 14.28
C THR A 81 -1.71 17.82 15.49
N THR A 82 -2.87 17.22 15.23
CA THR A 82 -3.74 16.70 16.29
C THR A 82 -3.42 15.24 16.59
N ALA A 83 -3.77 14.77 17.79
CA ALA A 83 -3.66 13.34 18.14
C ALA A 83 -4.47 12.44 17.17
N SER A 84 -5.58 12.94 16.63
CA SER A 84 -6.38 12.24 15.62
C SER A 84 -5.64 12.09 14.29
N ASP A 85 -4.84 13.08 13.89
CA ASP A 85 -4.03 13.01 12.66
C ASP A 85 -2.94 11.94 12.82
N MET A 86 -2.25 11.94 13.96
CA MET A 86 -1.25 10.92 14.27
C MET A 86 -1.84 9.51 14.36
N SER A 87 -3.03 9.36 14.95
CA SER A 87 -3.74 8.07 15.00
C SER A 87 -4.12 7.58 13.60
N SER A 88 -4.57 8.47 12.72
CA SER A 88 -4.91 8.15 11.33
C SER A 88 -3.68 7.70 10.55
N LEU A 89 -2.56 8.42 10.70
CA LEU A 89 -1.28 8.06 10.10
C LEU A 89 -0.77 6.70 10.58
N ALA A 90 -0.80 6.46 11.90
CA ALA A 90 -0.42 5.18 12.49
C ALA A 90 -1.31 4.03 11.97
N GLY A 91 -2.61 4.27 11.80
CA GLY A 91 -3.54 3.32 11.21
C GLY A 91 -3.19 2.94 9.77
N MET A 92 -2.87 3.92 8.92
CA MET A 92 -2.43 3.70 7.54
C MET A 92 -1.11 2.93 7.46
N LEU A 93 -0.14 3.29 8.32
CA LEU A 93 1.14 2.58 8.44
C LEU A 93 0.94 1.12 8.86
N ALA A 94 0.08 0.86 9.85
CA ALA A 94 -0.22 -0.50 10.31
C ALA A 94 -0.86 -1.35 9.19
N SER A 95 -1.81 -0.80 8.44
CA SER A 95 -2.40 -1.50 7.29
C SER A 95 -1.37 -1.76 6.18
N SER A 96 -0.53 -0.77 5.87
CA SER A 96 0.56 -0.91 4.88
C SER A 96 1.59 -1.97 5.30
N HIS A 97 1.91 -2.07 6.59
CA HIS A 97 2.78 -3.10 7.15
C HIS A 97 2.18 -4.50 7.04
N ARG A 98 0.90 -4.67 7.37
CA ARG A 98 0.21 -5.95 7.19
C ARG A 98 0.24 -6.40 5.73
N PHE A 99 0.01 -5.47 4.81
CA PHE A 99 0.11 -5.74 3.37
C PHE A 99 1.52 -6.22 2.97
N ILE A 100 2.57 -5.46 3.29
CA ILE A 100 3.92 -5.80 2.84
C ILE A 100 4.45 -7.09 3.48
N HIS A 101 4.07 -7.39 4.73
CA HIS A 101 4.44 -8.64 5.38
C HIS A 101 3.77 -9.86 4.72
N ALA A 102 2.50 -9.73 4.32
CA ALA A 102 1.83 -10.79 3.57
C ALA A 102 2.46 -10.99 2.19
N ALA A 103 2.82 -9.91 1.48
CA ALA A 103 3.56 -9.99 0.22
C ALA A 103 4.94 -10.66 0.38
N MET A 104 5.70 -10.31 1.42
CA MET A 104 6.97 -10.97 1.75
C MET A 104 6.79 -12.45 2.10
N SER A 105 5.70 -12.82 2.77
CA SER A 105 5.41 -14.21 3.09
C SER A 105 5.04 -15.01 1.84
N LEU A 106 4.31 -14.41 0.88
CA LEU A 106 4.10 -15.02 -0.44
C LEU A 106 5.44 -15.23 -1.16
N GLU A 107 6.31 -14.22 -1.11
CA GLU A 107 7.65 -14.32 -1.70
C GLU A 107 8.45 -15.50 -1.15
N ALA A 108 8.54 -15.60 0.18
CA ALA A 108 9.25 -16.68 0.86
C ALA A 108 8.62 -18.06 0.59
N GLY A 109 7.29 -18.10 0.45
CA GLY A 109 6.53 -19.32 0.16
C GLY A 109 6.81 -19.94 -1.21
N MET A 110 7.29 -19.16 -2.20
CA MET A 110 7.54 -19.65 -3.57
C MET A 110 8.59 -20.77 -3.63
N SER A 111 9.59 -20.75 -2.75
CA SER A 111 10.63 -21.79 -2.73
C SER A 111 10.13 -23.15 -2.25
N ALA A 112 8.95 -23.21 -1.62
CA ALA A 112 8.44 -24.41 -0.96
C ALA A 112 7.41 -25.19 -1.78
N SER A 113 6.87 -24.66 -2.88
CA SER A 113 5.82 -25.35 -3.65
C SER A 113 5.79 -24.92 -5.12
N ALA A 114 5.90 -25.89 -6.04
CA ALA A 114 5.63 -25.68 -7.46
C ALA A 114 4.10 -25.75 -7.71
N PRO A 115 3.52 -24.86 -8.54
CA PRO A 115 2.14 -24.50 -8.26
C PRO A 115 1.17 -25.06 -9.28
N ASN A 116 0.23 -25.85 -8.78
CA ASN A 116 -0.98 -26.23 -9.49
C ASN A 116 -2.13 -25.35 -9.01
N PHE A 117 -1.99 -24.01 -9.04
CA PHE A 117 -3.10 -23.07 -8.80
C PHE A 117 -3.44 -22.34 -10.11
N SER A 118 -4.62 -21.74 -10.21
CA SER A 118 -5.03 -20.95 -11.39
C SER A 118 -4.25 -19.63 -11.48
N PRO A 119 -3.33 -19.48 -12.45
CA PRO A 119 -2.54 -18.24 -12.59
C PRO A 119 -3.43 -17.05 -12.90
N GLU A 120 -4.49 -17.24 -13.70
CA GLU A 120 -5.41 -16.19 -14.12
C GLU A 120 -6.15 -15.54 -12.94
N ALA A 121 -6.67 -16.34 -12.00
CA ALA A 121 -7.40 -15.81 -10.85
C ALA A 121 -6.47 -15.00 -9.92
N PHE A 122 -5.24 -15.46 -9.75
CA PHE A 122 -4.23 -14.74 -8.97
C PHE A 122 -3.76 -13.47 -9.70
N GLU A 123 -3.56 -13.50 -11.01
CA GLU A 123 -3.20 -12.34 -11.84
C GLU A 123 -4.26 -11.24 -11.75
N GLN A 124 -5.54 -11.61 -11.81
CA GLN A 124 -6.64 -10.66 -11.65
C GLN A 124 -6.59 -9.99 -10.28
N LEU A 125 -6.52 -10.77 -9.20
CA LEU A 125 -6.42 -10.23 -7.84
C LEU A 125 -5.20 -9.32 -7.68
N ALA A 126 -4.03 -9.74 -8.18
CA ALA A 126 -2.80 -8.96 -8.08
C ALA A 126 -2.89 -7.64 -8.86
N GLY A 127 -3.49 -7.68 -10.05
CA GLY A 127 -3.77 -6.51 -10.86
C GLY A 127 -4.70 -5.51 -10.16
N ASP A 128 -5.76 -6.01 -9.52
CA ASP A 128 -6.74 -5.17 -8.85
C ASP A 128 -6.24 -4.61 -7.51
N VAL A 129 -5.39 -5.36 -6.78
CA VAL A 129 -4.60 -4.82 -5.65
C VAL A 129 -3.70 -3.67 -6.14
N SER A 130 -3.00 -3.85 -7.26
CA SER A 130 -2.13 -2.81 -7.83
C SER A 130 -2.93 -1.56 -8.21
N LYS A 131 -4.10 -1.70 -8.85
CA LYS A 131 -5.00 -0.58 -9.15
C LYS A 131 -5.45 0.15 -7.88
N THR A 132 -5.78 -0.59 -6.82
CA THR A 132 -6.25 -0.01 -5.55
C THR A 132 -5.13 0.77 -4.85
N LEU A 133 -3.91 0.22 -4.80
CA LEU A 133 -2.75 0.94 -4.24
C LEU A 133 -2.41 2.20 -5.07
N LEU A 134 -2.48 2.12 -6.40
CA LEU A 134 -2.28 3.27 -7.28
C LEU A 134 -3.35 4.34 -7.05
N TYR A 135 -4.61 3.95 -6.86
CA TYR A 135 -5.68 4.87 -6.49
C TYR A 135 -5.37 5.58 -5.17
N CYS A 136 -5.01 4.84 -4.11
CA CYS A 136 -4.64 5.42 -2.82
C CYS A 136 -3.47 6.41 -2.95
N ALA A 137 -2.42 6.03 -3.69
CA ALA A 137 -1.27 6.91 -3.93
C ALA A 137 -1.67 8.19 -4.68
N ARG A 138 -2.54 8.10 -5.69
CA ARG A 138 -3.05 9.28 -6.41
C ARG A 138 -3.93 10.16 -5.52
N LEU A 139 -4.78 9.56 -4.69
CA LEU A 139 -5.66 10.27 -3.78
C LEU A 139 -4.87 11.04 -2.71
N LEU A 140 -3.77 10.47 -2.22
CA LEU A 140 -2.86 11.14 -1.29
C LEU A 140 -2.14 12.35 -1.93
N ARG A 141 -1.78 12.26 -3.22
CA ARG A 141 -1.09 13.35 -3.93
C ARG A 141 -2.02 14.48 -4.36
N ASN A 142 -3.18 14.12 -4.89
CA ASN A 142 -4.03 15.05 -5.63
C ASN A 142 -5.28 15.47 -4.85
N GLY A 143 -5.60 14.79 -3.74
CA GLY A 143 -6.77 15.09 -2.90
C GLY A 143 -8.12 14.81 -3.56
N GLN A 144 -8.15 14.33 -4.80
CA GLN A 144 -9.39 14.01 -5.52
C GLN A 144 -9.45 12.51 -5.85
N PRO A 145 -10.54 11.82 -5.47
CA PRO A 145 -10.76 10.46 -5.90
C PRO A 145 -11.00 10.46 -7.42
N GLY A 146 -10.34 9.57 -8.14
CA GLY A 146 -10.67 9.34 -9.54
C GLY A 146 -12.11 8.87 -9.68
N THR A 147 -12.75 9.14 -10.82
CA THR A 147 -14.15 8.72 -11.09
C THR A 147 -14.29 7.24 -11.44
N ALA A 148 -13.19 6.49 -11.48
CA ALA A 148 -13.20 5.07 -11.83
C ALA A 148 -13.74 4.24 -10.67
N THR A 149 -14.66 3.33 -10.97
CA THR A 149 -15.10 2.30 -10.02
C THR A 149 -13.91 1.44 -9.61
N LEU A 150 -13.67 1.33 -8.31
CA LEU A 150 -12.62 0.49 -7.78
C LEU A 150 -13.00 -0.99 -7.82
N PRO A 151 -12.02 -1.89 -8.03
CA PRO A 151 -12.28 -3.32 -8.03
C PRO A 151 -12.68 -3.83 -6.64
N ASP A 152 -13.42 -4.94 -6.63
CA ASP A 152 -13.79 -5.66 -5.41
C ASP A 152 -12.78 -6.77 -5.11
N LEU A 153 -11.77 -6.43 -4.32
CA LEU A 153 -10.71 -7.38 -3.92
C LEU A 153 -11.25 -8.59 -3.14
N ARG A 154 -12.39 -8.43 -2.45
CA ARG A 154 -12.99 -9.55 -1.71
C ARG A 154 -13.60 -10.55 -2.69
N HIS A 155 -14.26 -10.06 -3.73
CA HIS A 155 -14.76 -10.89 -4.81
C HIS A 155 -13.62 -11.61 -5.56
N ASP A 156 -12.53 -10.89 -5.87
CA ASP A 156 -11.36 -11.50 -6.54
C ASP A 156 -10.71 -12.60 -5.68
N HIS A 157 -10.61 -12.38 -4.36
CA HIS A 157 -10.13 -13.40 -3.44
C HIS A 157 -11.03 -14.64 -3.39
N GLN A 158 -12.35 -14.46 -3.40
CA GLN A 158 -13.30 -15.58 -3.48
C GLN A 158 -13.13 -16.38 -4.77
N ARG A 159 -12.98 -15.70 -5.91
CA ARG A 159 -12.71 -16.35 -7.20
C ARG A 159 -11.41 -17.15 -7.18
N LEU A 160 -10.37 -16.64 -6.52
CA LEU A 160 -9.12 -17.38 -6.33
C LEU A 160 -9.33 -18.66 -5.52
N LEU A 161 -10.10 -18.61 -4.43
CA LEU A 161 -10.41 -19.79 -3.62
C LEU A 161 -11.24 -20.83 -4.40
N GLU A 162 -12.23 -20.38 -5.18
CA GLU A 162 -13.07 -21.25 -6.02
C GLU A 162 -12.25 -21.94 -7.11
N ALA A 163 -11.37 -21.21 -7.77
CA ALA A 163 -10.48 -21.75 -8.81
C ALA A 163 -9.48 -22.78 -8.24
N ASP A 164 -9.14 -22.67 -6.97
CA ASP A 164 -8.18 -23.55 -6.28
C ASP A 164 -8.86 -24.63 -5.42
N ALA A 165 -10.20 -24.72 -5.43
CA ALA A 165 -10.97 -25.65 -4.60
C ALA A 165 -10.58 -27.13 -4.81
N ALA A 166 -10.12 -27.49 -6.01
CA ALA A 166 -9.62 -28.83 -6.34
C ALA A 166 -8.29 -29.19 -5.65
N PHE A 167 -7.58 -28.21 -5.09
CA PHE A 167 -6.27 -28.35 -4.44
C PHE A 167 -6.29 -27.99 -2.95
N ALA A 168 -7.49 -28.00 -2.34
CA ALA A 168 -7.72 -27.63 -0.94
C ALA A 168 -6.66 -28.18 0.02
N GLY A 169 -5.96 -27.28 0.72
CA GLY A 169 -4.92 -27.60 1.70
C GLY A 169 -3.47 -27.51 1.19
N LYS A 170 -3.21 -27.64 -0.12
CA LYS A 170 -1.85 -27.51 -0.66
C LYS A 170 -1.35 -26.07 -0.72
N HIS A 171 -2.27 -25.11 -0.89
CA HIS A 171 -1.94 -23.70 -1.03
C HIS A 171 -2.43 -22.84 0.16
N ALA A 172 -2.44 -23.42 1.37
CA ALA A 172 -2.92 -22.73 2.57
C ALA A 172 -2.24 -21.37 2.83
N LEU A 173 -0.93 -21.27 2.54
CA LEU A 173 -0.19 -20.01 2.63
C LEU A 173 -0.67 -18.98 1.60
N LEU A 174 -0.90 -19.40 0.35
CA LEU A 174 -1.42 -18.51 -0.68
C LEU A 174 -2.77 -17.92 -0.24
N HIS A 175 -3.67 -18.78 0.24
CA HIS A 175 -5.01 -18.37 0.67
C HIS A 175 -4.96 -17.41 1.87
N SER A 176 -4.13 -17.71 2.89
CA SER A 176 -4.00 -16.88 4.08
C SER A 176 -3.39 -15.52 3.78
N GLU A 177 -2.32 -15.48 2.98
CA GLU A 177 -1.63 -14.22 2.68
C GLU A 177 -2.40 -13.36 1.68
N THR A 178 -3.12 -13.96 0.72
CA THR A 178 -4.01 -13.20 -0.17
C THR A 178 -5.23 -12.63 0.55
N ASP A 179 -5.77 -13.33 1.57
CA ASP A 179 -6.81 -12.76 2.44
C ASP A 179 -6.27 -11.58 3.27
N ARG A 180 -5.07 -11.72 3.84
CA ARG A 180 -4.39 -10.64 4.58
C ARG A 180 -4.11 -9.43 3.69
N ILE A 181 -3.66 -9.64 2.45
CA ILE A 181 -3.51 -8.58 1.45
C ILE A 181 -4.86 -7.90 1.20
N THR A 182 -5.90 -8.66 0.89
CA THR A 182 -7.25 -8.14 0.62
C THR A 182 -7.77 -7.27 1.77
N ASN A 183 -7.71 -7.79 3.00
CA ASN A 183 -8.17 -7.08 4.19
C ASN A 183 -7.36 -5.81 4.47
N SER A 184 -6.03 -5.90 4.40
CA SER A 184 -5.15 -4.77 4.68
C SER A 184 -5.29 -3.65 3.65
N VAL A 185 -5.43 -3.98 2.37
CA VAL A 185 -5.59 -3.01 1.27
C VAL A 185 -6.98 -2.35 1.31
N ASN A 186 -8.05 -3.11 1.56
CA ASN A 186 -9.39 -2.53 1.73
C ASN A 186 -9.44 -1.58 2.94
N THR A 187 -8.85 -1.99 4.07
CA THR A 187 -8.76 -1.13 5.27
C THR A 187 -7.94 0.13 4.98
N LEU A 188 -6.81 -0.01 4.29
CA LEU A 188 -5.95 1.11 3.92
C LEU A 188 -6.68 2.10 3.01
N ARG A 189 -7.43 1.61 2.02
CA ARG A 189 -8.25 2.46 1.14
C ARG A 189 -9.18 3.35 1.94
N GLU A 190 -9.97 2.76 2.84
CA GLU A 190 -10.91 3.52 3.66
C GLU A 190 -10.20 4.53 4.58
N GLN A 191 -9.01 4.19 5.08
CA GLN A 191 -8.20 5.11 5.90
C GLN A 191 -7.69 6.29 5.05
N VAL A 192 -7.20 6.04 3.84
CA VAL A 192 -6.72 7.07 2.92
C VAL A 192 -7.85 7.98 2.45
N GLU A 193 -9.03 7.44 2.17
CA GLU A 193 -10.20 8.25 1.78
C GLU A 193 -10.65 9.18 2.90
N ARG A 194 -10.71 8.67 4.14
CA ARG A 194 -11.02 9.49 5.32
C ARG A 194 -9.95 10.55 5.58
N TRP A 195 -8.68 10.19 5.41
CA TRP A 195 -7.55 11.13 5.51
C TRP A 195 -7.72 12.26 4.49
N SER A 196 -7.85 11.96 3.21
CA SER A 196 -7.98 12.97 2.16
C SER A 196 -9.24 13.83 2.30
N ALA A 197 -10.39 13.25 2.68
CA ALA A 197 -11.62 14.00 2.89
C ALA A 197 -11.50 15.04 4.01
N ARG A 198 -10.75 14.73 5.08
CA ARG A 198 -10.52 15.64 6.21
C ARG A 198 -9.66 16.86 5.83
N PHE A 199 -8.81 16.74 4.82
CA PHE A 199 -7.90 17.82 4.38
C PHE A 199 -8.33 18.51 3.08
N ALA A 200 -9.45 18.11 2.48
CA ALA A 200 -10.05 18.76 1.32
C ALA A 200 -10.97 19.95 1.68
N ALA A 201 -11.15 20.23 2.96
CA ALA A 201 -11.91 21.37 3.51
C ALA A 201 -10.97 22.48 4.00
#